data_AF-A0A9K3K737-F1
#
_entry.id   AF-A0A9K3K737-F1
#
_cell.length_a   1.000
_cell.length_b   1.000
_cell.length_c   1.000
_cell.angle_alpha   90.00
_cell.angle_beta   90.00
_cell.angle_gamma   90.00
#
_symmetry.space_group_name_H-M   'P 1'
#
loop_
_entity.id
_entity.type
_entity.pdbx_description
1 polymer ?
#
loop_
_entity_poly.entity_id
_entity_poly.type
_entity_poly.pdbx_seq_one_letter_code
_entity_poly.pdbx_strand_id
1 'polypeptide(L)'
;MEEPNNNVHKCKRRGCSGVANSRCASVLCKNWVCTKCYEERVLSKFELPALPNQNDIPLVACTKKCYQNAMKDISGEGRRAWDTDTPTREYLHSSEAMLIDWLLVHGNYAKWKGNNAGISKREIQKEIADSINRKGAEMGIQRGRAAEQVGAKIFWIESKFRETKQWIENTGQGILEEIGEQSFKEKVEKERFKHFYTLELTDDVRGIEANHDAGRDSPFTPQLCQVFRFQCNVGRRPAEICQILQ
;
A
#
# COMPACT_ATOMS: atom_id res chain seq x y z
N MET A 1 -3.17 -26.71 27.13
CA MET A 1 -1.77 -26.52 27.58
C MET A 1 -0.95 -26.45 26.31
N GLU A 2 -0.63 -25.25 25.85
CA GLU A 2 0.21 -25.06 24.67
C GLU A 2 1.66 -25.33 25.06
N GLU A 3 2.33 -26.23 24.35
CA GLU A 3 3.74 -26.56 24.59
C GLU A 3 4.63 -25.33 24.36
N PRO A 4 5.66 -25.08 25.19
CA PRO A 4 6.59 -24.00 24.95
C PRO A 4 7.44 -24.33 23.71
N ASN A 5 7.17 -23.63 22.61
CA ASN A 5 7.96 -23.69 21.39
C ASN A 5 9.40 -23.24 21.70
N ASN A 6 10.27 -24.22 21.97
CA ASN A 6 11.64 -24.04 22.46
C ASN A 6 12.60 -23.68 21.32
N ASN A 7 12.21 -22.75 20.45
CA ASN A 7 13.03 -22.26 19.34
C ASN A 7 14.11 -21.32 19.90
N VAL A 8 15.24 -21.91 20.29
CA VAL A 8 16.44 -21.19 20.73
C VAL A 8 17.02 -20.41 19.54
N HIS A 9 16.78 -19.09 19.49
CA HIS A 9 17.32 -18.24 18.45
C HIS A 9 18.77 -17.83 18.74
N LYS A 10 19.60 -17.79 17.69
CA LYS A 10 20.98 -17.27 17.78
C LYS A 10 20.96 -15.75 17.80
N CYS A 11 21.77 -15.15 18.69
CA CYS A 11 21.96 -13.71 18.71
C CYS A 11 22.58 -13.21 17.38
N LYS A 12 22.03 -12.12 16.84
CA LYS A 12 22.52 -11.48 15.62
C LYS A 12 24.00 -11.08 15.66
N ARG A 13 24.56 -10.86 16.85
CA ARG A 13 25.96 -10.40 17.00
C ARG A 13 26.93 -11.55 16.74
N ARG A 14 27.82 -11.35 15.77
CA ARG A 14 28.93 -12.28 15.51
C ARG A 14 29.79 -12.44 16.76
N GLY A 15 30.15 -13.68 17.09
CA GLY A 15 30.94 -14.01 18.28
C GLY A 15 30.16 -14.01 19.60
N CYS A 16 28.85 -13.74 19.59
CA CYS A 16 28.03 -13.93 20.78
C CYS A 16 27.59 -15.40 20.87
N SER A 17 27.94 -16.06 21.97
CA SER A 17 27.47 -17.41 22.32
C SER A 17 26.12 -17.40 23.05
N GLY A 18 25.56 -16.22 23.31
CA GLY A 18 24.31 -16.07 24.05
C GLY A 18 23.07 -16.47 23.25
N VAL A 19 22.11 -17.08 23.93
CA VAL A 19 20.77 -17.34 23.39
C VAL A 19 20.01 -16.02 23.30
N ALA A 20 19.37 -15.77 22.16
CA ALA A 20 18.58 -14.57 21.93
C ALA A 20 17.11 -14.83 22.23
N ASN A 21 16.64 -14.34 23.36
CA ASN A 21 15.27 -14.54 23.83
C ASN A 21 14.30 -13.43 23.38
N SER A 22 14.81 -12.38 22.73
CA SER A 22 14.02 -11.20 22.38
C SER A 22 14.21 -10.82 20.91
N ARG A 23 13.09 -10.64 20.22
CA ARG A 23 13.07 -10.09 18.86
C ARG A 23 13.40 -8.60 18.92
N CYS A 24 14.11 -8.12 17.90
CA CYS A 24 14.39 -6.70 17.74
C CYS A 24 13.08 -5.89 17.62
N ALA A 25 12.97 -4.80 18.38
CA ALA A 25 11.79 -3.93 18.46
C ALA A 25 11.51 -3.13 17.19
N SER A 26 12.49 -2.98 16.29
CA SER A 26 12.25 -2.38 14.97
C SER A 26 11.37 -3.32 14.16
N VAL A 27 10.16 -2.90 13.78
CA VAL A 27 9.14 -3.75 13.12
C VAL A 27 9.68 -4.52 11.90
N LEU A 28 10.44 -3.84 11.03
CA LEU A 28 11.04 -4.43 9.83
C LEU A 28 12.24 -5.36 10.11
N CYS A 29 12.70 -5.45 11.36
CA CYS A 29 13.84 -6.27 11.74
C CYS A 29 13.38 -7.67 12.14
N LYS A 30 13.96 -8.68 11.47
CA LYS A 30 13.73 -10.10 11.78
C LYS A 30 14.79 -10.71 12.71
N ASN A 31 15.73 -9.88 13.18
CA ASN A 31 16.84 -10.36 14.00
C ASN A 31 16.43 -10.54 15.46
N TRP A 32 17.02 -11.55 16.08
CA TRP A 32 16.96 -11.79 17.52
C TRP A 32 18.25 -11.29 18.18
N VAL A 33 18.13 -10.72 19.37
CA VAL A 33 19.26 -10.21 20.15
C VAL A 33 19.09 -10.56 21.62
N CYS A 34 20.17 -10.94 22.29
CA CYS A 34 20.16 -11.11 23.74
C CYS A 34 20.29 -9.76 24.44
N THR A 35 19.76 -9.65 25.66
CA THR A 35 19.76 -8.42 26.46
C THR A 35 21.18 -7.87 26.64
N LYS A 36 22.16 -8.73 26.95
CA LYS A 36 23.57 -8.34 27.08
C LYS A 36 24.13 -7.66 25.82
N CYS A 37 23.83 -8.18 24.63
CA CYS A 37 24.28 -7.57 23.38
C CYS A 37 23.57 -6.25 23.07
N TYR A 38 22.32 -6.09 23.52
CA TYR A 38 21.61 -4.82 23.41
C TYR A 38 22.22 -3.77 24.35
N GLU A 39 22.41 -4.10 25.62
CA GLU A 39 23.01 -3.23 26.62
C GLU A 39 24.43 -2.81 26.22
N GLU A 40 25.36 -3.76 26.06
CA GLU A 40 26.78 -3.44 25.84
C GLU A 40 27.04 -2.85 24.45
N ARG A 41 26.40 -3.39 23.40
CA ARG A 41 26.74 -3.07 22.00
C ARG A 41 25.82 -2.05 21.35
N VAL A 42 24.72 -1.67 22.01
CA VAL A 42 23.82 -0.61 21.54
C VAL A 42 23.68 0.49 22.58
N LEU A 43 23.30 0.19 23.83
CA LEU A 43 23.08 1.23 24.83
C LEU A 43 24.40 1.86 25.27
N SER A 44 25.31 1.09 25.87
CA SER A 44 26.58 1.59 26.38
C SER A 44 27.48 2.14 25.27
N LYS A 45 27.56 1.44 24.13
CA LYS A 45 28.39 1.87 22.99
C LYS A 45 27.98 3.23 22.42
N PHE A 46 26.70 3.59 22.48
CA PHE A 46 26.17 4.81 21.86
C PHE A 46 25.56 5.79 22.87
N GLU A 47 25.75 5.54 24.17
CA GLU A 47 25.22 6.36 25.27
C GLU A 47 23.71 6.61 25.16
N LEU A 48 22.95 5.55 24.87
CA LEU A 48 21.50 5.61 24.68
C LEU A 48 20.75 5.11 25.92
N PRO A 49 19.60 5.72 26.28
CA PRO A 49 18.72 5.16 27.30
C PRO A 49 18.08 3.85 26.79
N ALA A 50 17.57 3.05 27.73
CA ALA A 50 16.79 1.87 27.37
C ALA A 50 15.50 2.25 26.63
N LEU A 51 15.07 1.40 25.69
CA LEU A 51 13.75 1.53 25.09
C LEU A 51 12.69 1.35 26.19
N PRO A 52 11.57 2.10 26.13
CA PRO A 52 10.49 1.90 27.08
C PRO A 52 9.89 0.50 26.90
N ASN A 53 9.45 -0.08 28.01
CA ASN A 53 8.81 -1.38 27.99
C ASN A 53 7.46 -1.29 27.26
N GLN A 54 7.08 -2.37 26.59
CA GLN A 54 5.76 -2.52 25.98
C GLN A 54 5.05 -3.67 26.67
N ASN A 55 3.94 -3.38 27.37
CA ASN A 55 3.20 -4.37 28.18
C ASN A 55 4.13 -5.12 29.17
N ASP A 56 4.98 -4.37 29.89
CA ASP A 56 6.00 -4.89 30.83
C ASP A 56 7.09 -5.78 30.20
N ILE A 57 7.11 -5.92 28.88
CA ILE A 57 8.15 -6.67 28.16
C ILE A 57 9.26 -5.68 27.75
N PRO A 58 10.53 -5.98 28.10
CA PRO A 58 11.65 -5.13 27.70
C PRO A 58 11.87 -5.20 26.19
N LEU A 59 11.87 -4.02 25.57
CA LEU A 59 12.17 -3.88 24.15
C LEU A 59 13.69 -3.82 23.93
N VAL A 60 14.16 -4.55 22.91
CA VAL A 60 15.58 -4.61 22.57
C VAL A 60 15.82 -4.21 21.13
N ALA A 61 17.00 -3.66 20.82
CA ALA A 61 17.39 -3.34 19.44
C ALA A 61 18.71 -4.00 19.07
N CYS A 62 18.79 -4.58 17.87
CA CYS A 62 20.02 -5.24 17.42
C CYS A 62 21.11 -4.27 16.93
N THR A 63 20.76 -3.01 16.63
CA THR A 63 21.67 -1.94 16.17
C THR A 63 21.17 -0.56 16.61
N LYS A 64 22.02 0.47 16.54
CA LYS A 64 21.63 1.88 16.74
C LYS A 64 20.50 2.31 15.79
N LYS A 65 20.56 1.90 14.52
CA LYS A 65 19.50 2.21 13.55
C LYS A 65 18.17 1.58 13.93
N CYS A 66 18.19 0.32 14.37
CA CYS A 66 16.97 -0.35 14.86
C CYS A 66 16.41 0.32 16.13
N TYR A 67 17.29 0.78 17.03
CA TYR A 67 16.88 1.55 18.20
C TYR A 67 16.16 2.84 17.79
N GLN A 68 16.75 3.61 16.88
CA GLN A 68 16.15 4.86 16.39
C GLN A 68 14.80 4.62 15.69
N ASN A 69 14.68 3.54 14.91
CA ASN A 69 13.42 3.17 14.29
C ASN A 69 12.36 2.78 15.33
N ALA A 70 12.73 1.95 16.32
CA ALA A 70 11.83 1.55 17.40
C ALA A 70 11.36 2.76 18.22
N MET A 71 12.26 3.68 18.57
CA MET A 71 11.89 4.92 19.26
C MET A 71 10.89 5.76 18.47
N LYS A 72 11.07 5.91 17.15
CA LYS A 72 10.11 6.60 16.28
C LYS A 72 8.76 5.88 16.20
N ASP A 73 8.78 4.55 16.23
CA ASP A 73 7.56 3.75 16.26
C ASP A 73 6.78 3.94 17.56
N ILE A 74 7.49 3.99 18.68
CA ILE A 74 6.92 4.16 20.01
C ILE A 74 6.40 5.59 20.20
N SER A 75 7.19 6.61 19.83
CA SER A 75 6.78 8.00 19.98
C SER A 75 5.69 8.41 18.98
N GLY A 76 5.53 7.64 17.89
CA GLY A 76 4.71 8.00 16.74
C GLY A 76 5.23 9.20 15.96
N GLU A 77 6.43 9.70 16.30
CA GLU A 77 7.01 10.87 15.66
C GLU A 77 7.73 10.53 14.35
N GLY A 78 7.58 11.44 13.39
CA GLY A 78 8.31 11.40 12.12
C GLY A 78 7.41 11.25 10.91
N ARG A 79 8.04 11.37 9.74
CA ARG A 79 7.37 11.11 8.45
C ARG A 79 7.31 9.60 8.24
N ARG A 80 6.10 9.04 8.15
CA ARG A 80 5.88 7.67 7.67
C ARG A 80 5.66 7.67 6.16
N ALA A 81 6.33 6.74 5.48
CA ALA A 81 6.10 6.49 4.06
C ALA A 81 4.65 6.04 3.84
N TRP A 82 4.11 6.30 2.65
CA TRP A 82 2.69 6.06 2.35
C TRP A 82 2.32 4.58 2.27
N ASP A 83 3.29 3.74 1.90
CA ASP A 83 3.11 2.32 1.62
C ASP A 83 3.49 1.40 2.78
N THR A 84 3.96 1.97 3.89
CA THR A 84 4.45 1.23 5.06
C THR A 84 4.12 1.98 6.35
N ASP A 85 3.04 2.78 6.38
CA ASP A 85 2.63 3.52 7.57
C ASP A 85 1.78 2.72 8.56
N THR A 86 1.36 1.51 8.18
CA THR A 86 0.70 0.54 9.06
C THR A 86 1.60 0.11 10.22
N PRO A 87 1.03 -0.35 11.36
CA PRO A 87 1.81 -0.90 12.46
C PRO A 87 2.69 -2.08 12.06
N THR A 88 2.20 -2.94 11.15
CA THR A 88 2.93 -4.11 10.63
C THR A 88 3.94 -3.77 9.55
N ARG A 89 3.89 -2.53 9.01
CA ARG A 89 4.67 -2.06 7.85
C ARG A 89 4.36 -2.82 6.57
N GLU A 90 3.20 -3.45 6.51
CA GLU A 90 2.68 -4.09 5.30
C GLU A 90 1.96 -3.08 4.42
N TYR A 91 1.99 -3.35 3.11
CA TYR A 91 1.33 -2.50 2.12
C TYR A 91 -0.20 -2.56 2.22
N LEU A 92 -0.74 -3.74 2.51
CA LEU A 92 -2.17 -3.93 2.69
C LEU A 92 -2.67 -2.98 3.79
N HIS A 93 -3.74 -2.24 3.50
CA HIS A 93 -4.31 -1.21 4.39
C HIS A 93 -3.38 -0.02 4.70
N SER A 94 -2.28 0.17 3.96
CA SER A 94 -1.50 1.41 4.02
C SER A 94 -2.27 2.60 3.41
N SER A 95 -1.87 3.83 3.74
CA SER A 95 -2.47 5.02 3.14
C SER A 95 -2.36 5.01 1.60
N GLU A 96 -1.27 4.45 1.07
CA GLU A 96 -1.09 4.31 -0.37
C GLU A 96 -2.07 3.31 -0.97
N ALA A 97 -2.27 2.15 -0.34
CA ALA A 97 -3.23 1.16 -0.80
C ALA A 97 -4.65 1.75 -0.84
N MET A 98 -5.07 2.44 0.23
CA MET A 98 -6.37 3.11 0.27
C MET A 98 -6.53 4.18 -0.82
N LEU A 99 -5.45 4.89 -1.16
CA LEU A 99 -5.46 5.89 -2.22
C LEU A 99 -5.55 5.25 -3.61
N ILE A 100 -4.83 4.15 -3.84
CA ILE A 100 -4.91 3.38 -5.09
C ILE A 100 -6.31 2.80 -5.25
N ASP A 101 -6.87 2.19 -4.20
CA ASP A 101 -8.25 1.69 -4.20
C ASP A 101 -9.24 2.79 -4.57
N TRP A 102 -9.07 4.01 -4.03
CA TRP A 102 -9.92 5.14 -4.39
C TRP A 102 -9.78 5.53 -5.87
N LEU A 103 -8.57 5.50 -6.43
CA LEU A 103 -8.31 5.81 -7.85
C LEU A 103 -8.90 4.75 -8.80
N LEU A 104 -8.97 3.49 -8.36
CA LEU A 104 -9.52 2.38 -9.13
C LEU A 104 -11.05 2.38 -9.19
N VAL A 105 -11.72 3.04 -8.24
CA VAL A 105 -13.18 3.17 -8.26
C VAL A 105 -13.63 3.99 -9.48
N HIS A 106 -14.59 3.45 -10.22
CA HIS A 106 -15.13 4.09 -11.43
C HIS A 106 -15.58 5.54 -11.16
N GLY A 107 -15.20 6.45 -12.07
CA GLY A 107 -15.54 7.88 -11.99
C GLY A 107 -14.68 8.72 -11.03
N ASN A 108 -13.95 8.13 -10.07
CA ASN A 108 -13.17 8.90 -9.11
C ASN A 108 -11.99 9.65 -9.73
N TYR A 109 -11.26 9.01 -10.64
CA TYR A 109 -10.18 9.71 -11.34
C TYR A 109 -10.71 10.83 -12.24
N ALA A 110 -11.87 10.63 -12.90
CA ALA A 110 -12.51 11.67 -13.69
C ALA A 110 -12.95 12.86 -12.80
N LYS A 111 -13.53 12.57 -11.63
CA LYS A 111 -13.82 13.56 -10.58
C LYS A 111 -12.56 14.35 -10.20
N TRP A 112 -11.44 13.67 -9.96
CA TRP A 112 -10.16 14.31 -9.64
C TRP A 112 -9.60 15.19 -10.77
N LYS A 113 -9.70 14.74 -12.02
CA LYS A 113 -9.24 15.50 -13.20
C LYS A 113 -10.02 16.79 -13.42
N GLY A 114 -11.21 16.88 -12.81
CA GLY A 114 -12.15 17.98 -12.97
C GLY A 114 -13.25 17.56 -13.92
N ASN A 115 -14.43 17.30 -13.37
CA ASN A 115 -15.67 17.24 -14.14
C ASN A 115 -16.42 18.57 -13.96
N ASN A 116 -17.40 18.86 -14.82
CA ASN A 116 -18.20 20.09 -14.76
C ASN A 116 -19.11 20.19 -13.52
N ALA A 117 -18.87 19.40 -12.47
CA ALA A 117 -19.67 19.35 -11.24
C ALA A 117 -19.34 20.48 -10.25
N GLY A 118 -18.39 21.37 -10.56
CA GLY A 118 -18.08 22.54 -9.74
C GLY A 118 -17.37 22.26 -8.40
N ILE A 119 -16.97 21.01 -8.15
CA ILE A 119 -16.26 20.62 -6.93
C ILE A 119 -14.79 21.03 -7.04
N SER A 120 -14.27 21.72 -6.03
CA SER A 120 -12.86 22.12 -6.02
C SER A 120 -11.94 20.92 -5.77
N LYS A 121 -10.73 20.95 -6.34
CA LYS A 121 -9.70 19.92 -6.06
C LYS A 121 -9.40 19.80 -4.56
N ARG A 122 -9.50 20.91 -3.82
CA ARG A 122 -9.25 20.94 -2.37
C ARG A 122 -10.31 20.14 -1.60
N GLU A 123 -11.57 20.22 -2.01
CA GLU A 123 -12.65 19.42 -1.40
C GLU A 123 -12.46 17.94 -1.67
N ILE A 124 -12.07 17.56 -2.89
CA ILE A 124 -11.76 16.16 -3.24
C ILE A 124 -10.57 15.65 -2.40
N GLN A 125 -9.51 16.44 -2.28
CA GLN A 125 -8.36 16.09 -1.44
C GLN A 125 -8.74 15.89 0.03
N LYS A 126 -9.63 16.75 0.55
CA LYS A 126 -10.13 16.64 1.92
C LYS A 126 -10.98 15.39 2.11
N GLU A 127 -11.90 15.11 1.20
CA GLU A 127 -12.73 13.89 1.23
C GLU A 127 -11.87 12.61 1.27
N ILE A 128 -10.85 12.55 0.41
CA ILE A 128 -9.92 11.41 0.38
C ILE A 128 -9.11 11.34 1.68
N ALA A 129 -8.58 12.47 2.16
CA ALA A 129 -7.83 12.52 3.40
C ALA A 129 -8.67 12.04 4.59
N ASP A 130 -9.91 12.52 4.71
CA ASP A 130 -10.84 12.12 5.78
C ASP A 130 -11.16 10.62 5.70
N SER A 131 -11.34 10.08 4.49
CA SER A 131 -11.55 8.64 4.27
C SER A 131 -10.33 7.79 4.67
N ILE A 132 -9.12 8.19 4.24
CA ILE A 132 -7.86 7.52 4.60
C ILE A 132 -7.64 7.60 6.11
N ASN A 133 -7.87 8.76 6.73
CA ASN A 133 -7.63 8.95 8.15
C ASN A 133 -8.61 8.14 9.02
N ARG A 134 -9.88 8.07 8.61
CA ARG A 134 -10.89 7.26 9.30
C ARG A 134 -10.53 5.77 9.26
N LYS A 135 -10.34 5.21 8.05
CA LYS A 135 -9.96 3.80 7.88
C LYS A 135 -8.58 3.50 8.47
N GLY A 136 -7.65 4.44 8.35
CA GLY A 136 -6.29 4.32 8.88
C GLY A 136 -6.27 4.24 10.41
N ALA A 137 -7.10 5.04 11.08
CA ALA A 137 -7.24 4.97 12.53
C ALA A 137 -7.75 3.60 13.01
N GLU A 138 -8.74 3.02 12.30
CA GLU A 138 -9.23 1.66 12.55
C GLU A 138 -8.13 0.59 12.40
N MET A 139 -7.16 0.84 11.51
CA MET A 139 -6.01 -0.04 11.24
C MET A 139 -4.75 0.29 12.06
N GLY A 140 -4.85 1.24 13.01
CA GLY A 140 -3.73 1.64 13.88
C GLY A 140 -2.66 2.52 13.22
N ILE A 141 -2.95 3.17 12.08
CA ILE A 141 -2.06 4.18 11.51
C ILE A 141 -1.99 5.37 12.46
N GLN A 142 -0.83 5.58 13.05
CA GLN A 142 -0.61 6.58 14.10
C GLN A 142 -0.75 8.03 13.62
N ARG A 143 -0.51 8.30 12.33
CA ARG A 143 -0.49 9.67 11.80
C ARG A 143 -1.31 9.77 10.51
N GLY A 144 -2.32 10.64 10.54
CA GLY A 144 -3.13 10.94 9.38
C GLY A 144 -2.40 11.70 8.27
N ARG A 145 -3.03 11.72 7.09
CA ARG A 145 -2.62 12.47 5.90
C ARG A 145 -3.44 13.74 5.79
N ALA A 146 -2.77 14.86 5.50
CA ALA A 146 -3.44 16.12 5.18
C ALA A 146 -3.90 16.16 3.71
N ALA A 147 -4.90 16.98 3.41
CA ALA A 147 -5.44 17.15 2.06
C ALA A 147 -4.35 17.51 1.03
N GLU A 148 -3.44 18.43 1.38
CA GLU A 148 -2.34 18.85 0.51
C GLU A 148 -1.38 17.68 0.21
N GLN A 149 -1.19 16.78 1.18
CA GLN A 149 -0.35 15.60 1.02
C GLN A 149 -1.00 14.58 0.10
N VAL A 150 -2.32 14.41 0.17
CA VAL A 150 -3.08 13.57 -0.76
C VAL A 150 -2.93 14.12 -2.18
N GLY A 151 -3.16 15.42 -2.38
CA GLY A 151 -2.98 16.06 -3.69
C GLY A 151 -1.59 15.81 -4.26
N ALA A 152 -0.55 16.10 -3.48
CA ALA A 152 0.84 15.87 -3.87
C ALA A 152 1.12 14.39 -4.22
N LYS A 153 0.53 13.45 -3.47
CA LYS A 153 0.70 12.01 -3.72
C LYS A 153 0.01 11.57 -5.02
N ILE A 154 -1.20 12.06 -5.30
CA ILE A 154 -1.89 11.77 -6.58
C ILE A 154 -1.09 12.33 -7.75
N PHE A 155 -0.60 13.57 -7.68
CA PHE A 155 0.25 14.14 -8.73
C PHE A 155 1.53 13.31 -8.96
N TRP A 156 2.16 12.82 -7.90
CA TRP A 156 3.31 11.94 -8.01
C TRP A 156 2.96 10.59 -8.69
N ILE A 157 1.81 9.99 -8.34
CA ILE A 157 1.29 8.78 -8.98
C ILE A 157 1.09 9.01 -10.48
N GLU A 158 0.41 10.10 -10.86
CA GLU A 158 0.18 10.46 -12.28
C GLU A 158 1.50 10.65 -13.04
N SER A 159 2.48 11.34 -12.43
CA SER A 159 3.79 11.53 -13.04
C SER A 159 4.50 10.20 -13.27
N LYS A 160 4.54 9.33 -12.24
CA LYS A 160 5.17 8.02 -12.33
C LYS A 160 4.51 7.11 -13.35
N PHE A 161 3.18 7.16 -13.45
CA PHE A 161 2.44 6.42 -14.46
C PHE A 161 2.84 6.87 -15.87
N ARG A 162 2.83 8.18 -16.16
CA ARG A 162 3.23 8.72 -17.48
C ARG A 162 4.67 8.42 -17.82
N GLU A 163 5.60 8.61 -16.87
CA GLU A 163 7.02 8.29 -17.05
C GLU A 163 7.21 6.80 -17.37
N THR A 164 6.49 5.92 -16.69
CA THR A 164 6.58 4.48 -16.90
C THR A 164 5.98 4.09 -18.26
N LYS A 165 4.84 4.64 -18.63
CA LYS A 165 4.22 4.42 -19.95
C LYS A 165 5.16 4.83 -21.09
N GLN A 166 5.70 6.05 -21.01
CA GLN A 166 6.68 6.55 -21.98
C GLN A 166 7.92 5.66 -22.04
N TRP A 167 8.39 5.16 -20.90
CA TRP A 167 9.53 4.25 -20.87
C TRP A 167 9.22 2.92 -21.56
N ILE A 168 8.04 2.34 -21.34
CA ILE A 168 7.59 1.09 -21.97
C ILE A 168 7.55 1.26 -23.50
N GLU A 169 6.98 2.36 -23.98
CA GLU A 169 6.84 2.67 -25.41
C GLU A 169 8.18 2.86 -26.14
N ASN A 170 9.21 3.38 -25.46
CA ASN A 170 10.49 3.70 -26.08
C ASN A 170 11.58 2.64 -25.82
N THR A 171 11.93 2.43 -24.55
CA THR A 171 13.03 1.55 -24.14
C THR A 171 12.52 0.15 -23.79
N GLY A 172 11.28 0.06 -23.34
CA GLY A 172 10.71 -1.20 -22.85
C GLY A 172 10.53 -2.25 -23.92
N GLN A 173 10.27 -1.87 -25.17
CA GLN A 173 10.05 -2.82 -26.28
C GLN A 173 11.24 -3.77 -26.49
N GLY A 174 12.47 -3.23 -26.56
CA GLY A 174 13.66 -4.07 -26.74
C GLY A 174 13.93 -4.99 -25.55
N ILE A 175 13.61 -4.55 -24.34
CA ILE A 175 13.75 -5.39 -23.13
C ILE A 175 12.65 -6.46 -23.11
N LEU A 176 11.41 -6.11 -23.47
CA LEU A 176 10.27 -7.03 -23.55
C LEU A 176 10.57 -8.19 -24.50
N GLU A 177 11.14 -7.90 -25.67
CA GLU A 177 11.58 -8.89 -26.65
C GLU A 177 12.68 -9.83 -26.09
N GLU A 178 13.57 -9.31 -25.24
CA GLU A 178 14.68 -10.06 -24.66
C GLU A 178 14.27 -10.99 -23.51
N ILE A 179 13.47 -10.50 -22.55
CA ILE A 179 13.19 -11.21 -21.29
C ILE A 179 11.79 -11.84 -21.22
N GLY A 180 10.93 -11.55 -22.20
CA GLY A 180 9.55 -12.02 -22.25
C GLY A 180 8.58 -11.26 -21.34
N GLU A 181 7.28 -11.44 -21.59
CA GLU A 181 6.20 -10.60 -21.01
C GLU A 181 6.11 -10.67 -19.48
N GLN A 182 6.20 -11.86 -18.88
CA GLN A 182 6.04 -12.02 -17.44
C GLN A 182 7.21 -11.36 -16.67
N SER A 183 8.45 -11.60 -17.11
CA SER A 183 9.64 -10.99 -16.53
C SER A 183 9.65 -9.47 -16.73
N PHE A 184 9.12 -9.00 -17.86
CA PHE A 184 8.96 -7.57 -18.14
C PHE A 184 7.96 -6.90 -17.20
N LYS A 185 6.79 -7.53 -16.97
CA LYS A 185 5.79 -7.03 -16.01
C LYS A 185 6.39 -6.87 -14.61
N GLU A 186 7.07 -7.92 -14.13
CA GLU A 186 7.76 -7.87 -12.84
C GLU A 186 8.83 -6.77 -12.78
N LYS A 187 9.57 -6.56 -13.86
CA LYS A 187 10.60 -5.51 -13.94
C LYS A 187 9.98 -4.13 -13.84
N VAL A 188 8.87 -3.87 -14.56
CA VAL A 188 8.14 -2.60 -14.49
C VAL A 188 7.65 -2.34 -13.07
N GLU A 189 7.04 -3.33 -12.42
CA GLU A 189 6.52 -3.17 -11.06
C GLU A 189 7.62 -2.96 -10.02
N LYS A 190 8.74 -3.69 -10.13
CA LYS A 190 9.85 -3.62 -9.17
C LYS A 190 10.73 -2.38 -9.36
N GLU A 191 11.01 -1.99 -10.60
CA GLU A 191 12.03 -0.97 -10.91
C GLU A 191 11.45 0.38 -11.33
N ARG A 192 10.20 0.44 -11.80
CA ARG A 192 9.60 1.68 -12.33
C ARG A 192 8.46 2.16 -11.47
N PHE A 193 7.35 1.43 -11.47
CA PHE A 193 6.15 1.81 -10.76
C PHE A 193 5.28 0.60 -10.46
N LYS A 194 5.25 0.21 -9.18
CA LYS A 194 4.52 -0.97 -8.68
C LYS A 194 3.02 -1.00 -8.98
N HIS A 195 2.38 0.14 -9.24
CA HIS A 195 0.94 0.20 -9.53
C HIS A 195 0.64 0.39 -11.01
N PHE A 196 1.64 0.28 -11.90
CA PHE A 196 1.47 0.58 -13.32
C PHE A 196 0.34 -0.25 -13.94
N TYR A 197 0.47 -1.59 -13.93
CA TYR A 197 -0.55 -2.47 -14.52
C TYR A 197 -1.87 -2.45 -13.77
N THR A 198 -1.82 -2.25 -12.44
CA THR A 198 -3.03 -2.10 -11.63
C THR A 198 -3.89 -0.92 -12.11
N LEU A 199 -3.25 0.21 -12.43
CA LEU A 199 -3.95 1.39 -12.93
C LEU A 199 -4.25 1.30 -14.44
N GLU A 200 -3.37 0.70 -15.25
CA GLU A 200 -3.56 0.55 -16.69
C GLU A 200 -4.79 -0.31 -17.03
N LEU A 201 -5.01 -1.42 -16.32
CA LEU A 201 -6.19 -2.28 -16.51
C LEU A 201 -7.51 -1.52 -16.36
N THR A 202 -7.52 -0.45 -15.56
CA THR A 202 -8.71 0.38 -15.43
C THR A 202 -8.84 1.41 -16.55
N ASP A 203 -7.75 1.90 -17.16
CA ASP A 203 -7.83 2.80 -18.32
C ASP A 203 -8.43 2.09 -19.53
N ASP A 204 -8.12 0.81 -19.75
CA ASP A 204 -8.65 0.03 -20.87
C ASP A 204 -10.16 -0.27 -20.72
N VAL A 205 -10.62 -0.60 -19.52
CA VAL A 205 -12.07 -0.77 -19.24
C VAL A 205 -12.80 0.57 -19.37
N ARG A 206 -12.18 1.67 -18.93
CA ARG A 206 -12.72 3.04 -19.08
C ARG A 206 -12.82 3.48 -20.54
N GLY A 207 -11.91 3.01 -21.41
CA GLY A 207 -11.95 3.26 -22.85
C GLY A 207 -13.08 2.52 -23.59
N ILE A 208 -13.49 1.35 -23.10
CA ILE A 208 -14.59 0.57 -23.69
C ILE A 208 -15.95 1.20 -23.36
N GLU A 209 -16.15 1.67 -22.12
CA GLU A 209 -17.44 2.25 -21.69
C GLU A 209 -17.65 3.69 -22.17
N ALA A 210 -16.59 4.50 -22.30
CA ALA A 210 -16.69 5.85 -22.87
C ALA A 210 -17.11 5.84 -24.35
N ASN A 211 -16.84 4.75 -25.08
CA ASN A 211 -17.33 4.55 -26.44
C ASN A 211 -18.78 4.03 -26.50
N HIS A 212 -19.29 3.44 -25.41
CA HIS A 212 -20.67 2.94 -25.34
C HIS A 212 -21.67 4.07 -25.12
N ASP A 213 -21.30 5.13 -24.38
CA ASP A 213 -22.14 6.32 -24.18
C ASP A 213 -22.16 7.29 -25.38
N ALA A 214 -21.25 7.13 -26.35
CA ALA A 214 -21.16 7.95 -27.55
C ALA A 214 -21.90 7.37 -28.77
N GLY A 215 -22.49 6.17 -28.67
CA GLY A 215 -23.11 5.47 -29.80
C GLY A 215 -24.49 4.92 -29.46
N ARG A 216 -25.55 5.68 -29.77
CA ARG A 216 -26.90 5.11 -29.91
C ARG A 216 -26.94 4.35 -31.26
N ASP A 217 -27.46 3.12 -31.23
CA ASP A 217 -27.82 2.25 -32.37
C ASP A 217 -26.71 1.38 -33.02
N SER A 218 -26.47 0.17 -32.47
CA SER A 218 -25.97 -1.01 -33.22
C SER A 218 -26.15 -2.31 -32.39
N PRO A 219 -26.51 -3.46 -33.01
CA PRO A 219 -26.94 -4.66 -32.28
C PRO A 219 -25.77 -5.50 -31.77
N PHE A 220 -25.92 -6.01 -30.53
CA PHE A 220 -25.26 -7.16 -29.92
C PHE A 220 -23.99 -7.74 -30.57
N THR A 221 -22.89 -7.74 -29.82
CA THR A 221 -21.89 -8.84 -29.85
C THR A 221 -21.70 -9.40 -28.43
N PRO A 222 -22.11 -10.66 -28.16
CA PRO A 222 -21.98 -11.27 -26.84
C PRO A 222 -20.65 -12.02 -26.74
N GLN A 223 -19.55 -11.33 -26.46
CA GLN A 223 -18.28 -11.98 -26.13
C GLN A 223 -17.51 -11.15 -25.11
N LEU A 224 -17.87 -11.33 -23.84
CA LEU A 224 -16.99 -11.44 -22.66
C LEU A 224 -17.86 -11.39 -21.38
N CYS A 225 -18.84 -12.29 -21.33
CA CYS A 225 -19.61 -12.57 -20.11
C CYS A 225 -19.14 -13.92 -19.55
N GLN A 226 -17.89 -14.00 -19.11
CA GLN A 226 -17.37 -15.17 -18.38
C GLN A 226 -16.27 -14.78 -17.39
N VAL A 227 -16.61 -14.02 -16.34
CA VAL A 227 -15.83 -14.11 -15.08
C VAL A 227 -16.72 -14.06 -13.83
N PHE A 228 -17.91 -13.46 -13.86
CA PHE A 228 -18.80 -13.48 -12.69
C PHE A 228 -20.16 -14.08 -13.05
N ARG A 229 -20.50 -15.20 -12.40
CA ARG A 229 -21.82 -15.83 -12.42
C ARG A 229 -22.86 -14.84 -11.88
N PHE A 230 -23.47 -14.07 -12.76
CA PHE A 230 -24.78 -13.47 -12.53
C PHE A 230 -25.62 -13.65 -13.80
N GLN A 231 -26.74 -14.35 -13.69
CA GLN A 231 -27.73 -14.42 -14.76
C GLN A 231 -28.46 -13.08 -14.80
N CYS A 232 -28.04 -12.18 -15.68
CA CYS A 232 -28.85 -11.04 -16.07
C CYS A 232 -29.96 -11.53 -17.00
N ASN A 233 -31.21 -11.47 -16.53
CA ASN A 233 -32.38 -11.72 -17.36
C ASN A 233 -32.56 -10.53 -18.31
N VAL A 234 -32.15 -10.71 -19.57
CA VAL A 234 -32.21 -9.66 -20.59
C VAL A 234 -33.67 -9.48 -21.02
N GLY A 235 -34.31 -8.37 -20.65
CA GLY A 235 -35.64 -8.10 -21.22
C GLY A 235 -36.56 -6.99 -20.70
N ARG A 236 -36.25 -6.12 -19.74
CA ARG A 236 -37.14 -4.97 -19.38
C ARG A 236 -36.40 -3.70 -18.95
N ARG A 237 -37.02 -2.54 -19.26
CA ARG A 237 -36.58 -1.16 -19.05
C ARG A 237 -36.58 -0.70 -17.56
N PRO A 238 -35.92 0.42 -17.22
CA PRO A 238 -35.46 0.75 -15.87
C PRO A 238 -36.50 1.51 -15.05
N ALA A 239 -37.17 0.81 -14.14
CA ALA A 239 -37.79 1.30 -12.91
C ALA A 239 -38.39 0.07 -12.23
N GLU A 240 -38.22 -0.07 -10.91
CA GLU A 240 -38.58 -1.28 -10.13
C GLU A 240 -37.51 -2.39 -10.34
N ILE A 241 -36.80 -2.96 -9.36
CA ILE A 241 -37.14 -3.36 -8.00
C ILE A 241 -35.80 -3.45 -7.24
N CYS A 242 -35.57 -2.59 -6.25
CA CYS A 242 -34.70 -2.95 -5.12
C CYS A 242 -35.61 -3.60 -4.07
N GLN A 243 -35.61 -4.93 -4.01
CA GLN A 243 -36.04 -5.63 -2.81
C GLN A 243 -34.93 -6.58 -2.38
N ILE A 244 -34.42 -6.29 -1.18
CA ILE A 244 -33.61 -7.19 -0.38
C ILE A 244 -34.49 -8.40 -0.04
N LEU A 245 -33.99 -9.61 -0.25
CA LEU A 245 -34.47 -10.79 0.46
C LEU A 245 -33.26 -11.55 1.01
N GLN A 246 -33.53 -12.13 2.19
CA GLN A 246 -32.65 -12.59 3.26
C GLN A 246 -31.69 -13.71 2.88
#